data_AF-A0A821AKJ7-F1
#
_entry.id   AF-A0A821AKJ7-F1
#
_cell.length_a   1.000
_cell.length_b   1.000
_cell.length_c   1.000
_cell.angle_alpha   90.00
_cell.angle_beta   90.00
_cell.angle_gamma   90.00
#
_symmetry.space_group_name_H-M   'P 1'
#
loop_
_entity.id
_entity.type
_entity.pdbx_description
1 polymer ?
#
loop_
_entity_poly.entity_id
_entity_poly.type
_entity_poly.pdbx_seq_one_letter_code
_entity_poly.pdbx_strand_id
1 'polypeptide(L)'
;HIVNNNDLVSRIDWRHLSNIVYAYDTCCVKLYLEQRVNMFTHGISQKELLMKNYGLLPIGLTISLTSFLRSLPVFQSLSRSNQSFLCKNNIRPLIFINFHELNQSCFSEPCQIVAYKSIMEFICGPELYKQFAHIENLAEKLMIADPIITRLWIIVLFFSTPLFSYYDSKSKKIKVKKKLPFIDIQNTYATLLWIYLLYRHGPLESVRIYSNVIRIFLNMLRVGIDIHMRLRMEKYLISIDTTLDELVQLDINTDQ
;
A
#
# COMPACT_ATOMS: atom_id res chain seq x y z
N HIS A 1 -18.70 -29.70 12.03
CA HIS A 1 -19.63 -29.00 11.14
C HIS A 1 -18.87 -28.46 9.95
N ILE A 2 -18.99 -29.11 8.79
CA ILE A 2 -18.41 -28.61 7.53
C ILE A 2 -19.47 -27.64 6.97
N VAL A 3 -19.21 -26.34 7.07
CA VAL A 3 -20.06 -25.33 6.41
C VAL A 3 -19.93 -25.58 4.90
N ASN A 4 -21.07 -25.72 4.23
CA ASN A 4 -21.13 -26.04 2.80
C ASN A 4 -20.56 -24.84 2.02
N ASN A 5 -19.34 -24.96 1.47
CA ASN A 5 -18.63 -23.85 0.82
C ASN A 5 -19.43 -23.20 -0.32
N ASN A 6 -20.36 -23.94 -0.94
CA ASN A 6 -21.21 -23.46 -2.03
C ASN A 6 -22.15 -22.31 -1.61
N ASP A 7 -22.56 -22.23 -0.34
CA ASP A 7 -23.43 -21.14 0.17
C ASP A 7 -22.67 -19.85 0.52
N LEU A 8 -21.35 -19.95 0.75
CA LEU A 8 -20.48 -18.78 0.94
C LEU A 8 -20.08 -18.15 -0.40
N VAL A 9 -19.81 -19.00 -1.39
CA VAL A 9 -19.40 -18.65 -2.76
C VAL A 9 -20.51 -17.89 -3.51
N SER A 10 -21.78 -18.15 -3.21
CA SER A 10 -22.93 -17.43 -3.79
C SER A 10 -23.13 -16.00 -3.23
N ARG A 11 -22.38 -15.62 -2.18
CA ARG A 11 -22.51 -14.34 -1.47
C ARG A 11 -21.42 -13.32 -1.79
N ILE A 12 -20.62 -13.53 -2.83
CA ILE A 12 -19.64 -12.52 -3.23
C ILE A 12 -20.39 -11.26 -3.67
N ASP A 13 -20.13 -10.17 -2.96
CA ASP A 13 -20.58 -8.85 -3.37
C ASP A 13 -19.69 -8.33 -4.51
N TRP A 14 -19.97 -8.83 -5.72
CA TRP A 14 -19.25 -8.45 -6.94
C TRP A 14 -19.34 -6.96 -7.21
N ARG A 15 -20.44 -6.31 -6.81
CA ARG A 15 -20.59 -4.86 -6.94
C ARG A 15 -19.57 -4.15 -6.04
N HIS A 16 -19.41 -4.61 -4.79
CA HIS A 16 -18.42 -4.06 -3.89
C HIS A 16 -16.99 -4.27 -4.38
N LEU A 17 -16.65 -5.46 -4.89
CA LEU A 17 -15.35 -5.73 -5.50
C LEU A 17 -15.06 -4.81 -6.70
N SER A 18 -16.02 -4.68 -7.62
CA SER A 18 -15.89 -3.79 -8.77
C SER A 18 -15.71 -2.34 -8.36
N ASN A 19 -16.40 -1.88 -7.31
CA ASN A 19 -16.21 -0.53 -6.78
C ASN A 19 -14.80 -0.32 -6.21
N ILE A 20 -14.23 -1.33 -5.52
CA ILE A 20 -12.84 -1.28 -5.02
C ILE A 20 -11.85 -1.19 -6.16
N VAL A 21 -12.02 -2.04 -7.19
CA VAL A 21 -11.17 -2.05 -8.38
C VAL A 21 -11.22 -0.69 -9.07
N TYR A 22 -12.43 -0.18 -9.34
CA TYR A 22 -12.64 1.12 -9.98
C TYR A 22 -12.04 2.28 -9.17
N ALA A 23 -12.23 2.28 -7.85
CA ALA A 23 -11.65 3.28 -6.96
C ALA A 23 -10.12 3.25 -7.00
N TYR A 24 -9.51 2.06 -6.96
CA TYR A 24 -8.07 1.91 -7.05
C TYR A 24 -7.53 2.37 -8.40
N ASP A 25 -8.18 2.00 -9.50
CA ASP A 25 -7.73 2.40 -10.84
C ASP A 25 -7.79 3.92 -11.02
N THR A 26 -8.86 4.54 -10.51
CA THR A 26 -9.07 5.99 -10.62
C THR A 26 -8.11 6.78 -9.73
N CYS A 27 -7.84 6.31 -8.51
CA CYS A 27 -7.02 7.03 -7.54
C CYS A 27 -5.53 6.67 -7.63
N CYS A 28 -5.19 5.39 -7.79
CA CYS A 28 -3.80 4.92 -7.76
C CYS A 28 -3.21 4.81 -9.17
N VAL A 29 -3.83 4.00 -10.04
CA VAL A 29 -3.27 3.70 -11.38
C VAL A 29 -3.20 4.96 -12.24
N LYS A 30 -4.31 5.70 -12.35
CA LYS A 30 -4.37 6.93 -13.15
C LYS A 30 -3.33 7.96 -12.71
N LEU A 31 -3.28 8.29 -11.40
CA LEU A 31 -2.30 9.25 -10.87
C LEU A 31 -0.86 8.78 -11.08
N TYR A 32 -0.59 7.48 -10.92
CA TYR A 32 0.74 6.92 -11.16
C TYR A 32 1.16 7.05 -12.63
N LEU A 33 0.26 6.79 -13.58
CA LEU A 33 0.51 6.96 -15.01
C LEU A 33 0.75 8.44 -15.37
N GLU A 34 -0.06 9.35 -14.84
CA GLU A 34 0.12 10.80 -15.07
C GLU A 34 1.47 11.29 -14.53
N GLN A 35 1.85 10.87 -13.31
CA GLN A 35 3.16 11.20 -12.74
C GLN A 35 4.30 10.64 -13.59
N ARG A 36 4.16 9.42 -14.13
CA ARG A 36 5.15 8.81 -15.00
C ARG A 36 5.39 9.60 -16.27
N VAL A 37 4.33 9.97 -16.97
CA VAL A 37 4.44 10.77 -18.20
C VAL A 37 5.16 12.09 -17.91
N ASN A 38 4.84 12.74 -16.79
CA ASN A 38 5.46 14.00 -16.40
C ASN A 38 6.93 13.85 -15.95
N MET A 39 7.29 12.74 -15.30
CA MET A 39 8.65 12.46 -14.87
C MET A 39 9.60 12.18 -16.03
N PHE A 40 9.12 11.47 -17.06
CA PHE A 40 9.95 10.90 -18.13
C PHE A 40 9.79 11.62 -19.48
N THR A 41 9.70 12.95 -19.46
CA THR A 41 9.70 13.75 -20.68
C THR A 41 11.01 13.58 -21.44
N HIS A 42 10.92 13.53 -22.77
CA HIS A 42 12.06 13.22 -23.65
C HIS A 42 13.18 14.26 -23.48
N GLY A 43 14.43 13.79 -23.34
CA GLY A 43 15.63 14.64 -23.40
C GLY A 43 16.31 14.99 -22.06
N ILE A 44 15.82 14.49 -20.92
CA ILE A 44 16.46 14.73 -19.60
C ILE A 44 17.49 13.63 -19.30
N SER A 45 18.68 13.99 -18.79
CA SER A 45 19.68 12.99 -18.40
C SER A 45 19.27 12.22 -17.13
N GLN A 46 19.73 10.99 -16.97
CA GLN A 46 19.40 10.13 -15.82
C GLN A 46 19.76 10.77 -14.46
N LYS A 47 20.84 11.56 -14.42
CA LYS A 47 21.30 12.27 -13.22
C LYS A 47 20.38 13.46 -12.87
N GLU A 48 19.89 14.18 -13.87
CA GLU A 48 18.93 15.28 -13.68
C GLU A 48 17.56 14.75 -13.26
N LEU A 49 17.12 13.63 -13.85
CA LEU A 49 15.93 12.88 -13.43
C LEU A 49 16.01 12.49 -11.94
N LEU A 50 17.14 11.91 -11.53
CA LEU A 50 17.41 11.56 -10.14
C LEU A 50 17.31 12.77 -9.22
N MET A 51 18.00 13.88 -9.53
CA MET A 51 18.01 15.06 -8.65
C MET A 51 16.67 15.82 -8.61
N LYS A 52 15.86 15.74 -9.67
CA LYS A 52 14.59 16.48 -9.73
C LYS A 52 13.42 15.69 -9.12
N ASN A 53 13.45 14.36 -9.23
CA ASN A 53 12.25 13.53 -9.02
C ASN A 53 12.36 12.52 -7.87
N TYR A 54 13.49 12.43 -7.17
CA TYR A 54 13.68 11.43 -6.11
C TYR A 54 12.66 11.53 -4.96
N GLY A 55 12.25 12.75 -4.57
CA GLY A 55 11.18 12.94 -3.58
C GLY A 55 9.77 12.72 -4.13
N LEU A 56 9.56 12.95 -5.43
CA LEU A 56 8.22 12.97 -6.04
C LEU A 56 7.57 11.59 -6.10
N LEU A 57 8.36 10.52 -6.28
CA LEU A 57 7.82 9.17 -6.35
C LEU A 57 7.14 8.71 -5.04
N PRO A 58 7.83 8.66 -3.88
CA PRO A 58 7.19 8.24 -2.64
C PRO A 58 6.04 9.17 -2.24
N ILE A 59 6.15 10.47 -2.53
CA ILE A 59 5.07 11.45 -2.34
C ILE A 59 3.85 11.07 -3.19
N GLY A 60 4.05 10.82 -4.49
CA GLY A 60 3.00 10.48 -5.42
C GLY A 60 2.28 9.18 -5.06
N LEU A 61 3.02 8.16 -4.63
CA LEU A 61 2.47 6.90 -4.12
C LEU A 61 1.66 7.11 -2.85
N THR A 62 2.10 8.00 -1.96
CA THR A 62 1.41 8.31 -0.71
C THR A 62 0.08 9.03 -0.97
N ILE A 63 0.09 10.03 -1.85
CA ILE A 63 -1.10 10.79 -2.25
C ILE A 63 -2.12 9.87 -2.89
N SER A 64 -1.68 9.05 -3.85
CA SER A 64 -2.58 8.18 -4.62
C SER A 64 -3.22 7.10 -3.74
N LEU A 65 -2.43 6.46 -2.88
CA LEU A 65 -2.93 5.48 -1.91
C LEU A 65 -3.89 6.10 -0.89
N THR A 66 -3.57 7.29 -0.39
CA THR A 66 -4.45 8.02 0.53
C THR A 66 -5.78 8.38 -0.14
N SER A 67 -5.74 8.85 -1.39
CA SER A 67 -6.94 9.15 -2.19
C SER A 67 -7.84 7.92 -2.33
N PHE A 68 -7.25 6.77 -2.70
CA PHE A 68 -7.97 5.50 -2.82
C PHE A 68 -8.66 5.10 -1.51
N LEU A 69 -7.91 5.05 -0.41
CA LEU A 69 -8.45 4.62 0.88
C LEU A 69 -9.55 5.55 1.40
N ARG A 70 -9.45 6.84 1.09
CA ARG A 70 -10.48 7.84 1.41
C ARG A 70 -11.73 7.73 0.55
N SER A 71 -11.62 7.27 -0.69
CA SER A 71 -12.81 7.07 -1.53
C SER A 71 -13.72 5.93 -1.03
N LEU A 72 -13.23 5.08 -0.11
CA LEU A 72 -14.02 3.99 0.43
C LEU A 72 -15.13 4.54 1.35
N PRO A 73 -16.42 4.18 1.14
CA PRO A 73 -17.52 4.67 1.97
C PRO A 73 -17.33 4.39 3.46
N VAL A 74 -16.74 3.24 3.79
CA VAL A 74 -16.46 2.86 5.17
C VAL A 74 -15.45 3.77 5.85
N PHE A 75 -14.48 4.33 5.11
CA PHE A 75 -13.54 5.31 5.65
C PHE A 75 -14.27 6.60 6.02
N GLN A 76 -15.16 7.06 5.13
CA GLN A 76 -15.97 8.26 5.33
C GLN A 76 -16.92 8.14 6.52
N SER A 77 -17.34 6.91 6.87
CA SER A 77 -18.17 6.67 8.06
C SER A 77 -17.44 6.81 9.40
N LEU A 78 -16.11 6.80 9.40
CA LEU A 78 -15.31 6.93 10.61
C LEU A 78 -15.25 8.38 11.10
N SER A 79 -15.08 8.57 12.41
CA SER A 79 -14.79 9.90 12.95
C SER A 79 -13.47 10.46 12.39
N ARG A 80 -13.37 11.79 12.26
CA ARG A 80 -12.13 12.46 11.80
C ARG A 80 -10.89 12.05 12.62
N SER A 81 -11.04 11.85 13.94
CA SER A 81 -9.95 11.35 14.79
C SER A 81 -9.48 9.95 14.39
N ASN A 82 -10.41 9.09 13.99
CA ASN A 82 -10.10 7.72 13.57
C ASN A 82 -9.49 7.68 12.17
N GLN A 83 -10.05 8.47 11.24
CA GLN A 83 -9.48 8.68 9.91
C GLN A 83 -8.03 9.18 10.01
N SER A 84 -7.80 10.24 10.80
CA SER A 84 -6.45 10.77 11.05
C SER A 84 -5.51 9.74 11.63
N PHE A 85 -6.01 8.92 12.57
CA PHE A 85 -5.22 7.87 13.17
C PHE A 85 -4.79 6.81 12.14
N LEU A 86 -5.71 6.30 11.32
CA LEU A 86 -5.40 5.30 10.31
C LEU A 86 -4.41 5.85 9.28
N CYS A 87 -4.64 7.07 8.78
CA CYS A 87 -3.71 7.72 7.85
C CYS A 87 -2.29 7.80 8.44
N LYS A 88 -2.17 8.34 9.67
CA LYS A 88 -0.90 8.50 10.37
C LYS A 88 -0.16 7.19 10.60
N ASN A 89 -0.89 6.10 10.86
CA ASN A 89 -0.27 4.86 11.34
C ASN A 89 -0.10 3.79 10.25
N ASN A 90 -0.92 3.82 9.21
CA ASN A 90 -0.99 2.69 8.30
C ASN A 90 -0.67 3.04 6.84
N ILE A 91 -0.59 4.31 6.43
CA ILE A 91 -0.28 4.65 5.03
C ILE A 91 1.15 4.33 4.66
N ARG A 92 2.14 4.78 5.44
CA ARG A 92 3.56 4.65 5.11
C ARG A 92 4.00 3.20 4.87
N PRO A 93 3.65 2.23 5.75
CA PRO A 93 4.03 0.83 5.53
C PRO A 93 3.42 0.23 4.25
N LEU A 94 2.32 0.78 3.75
CA LEU A 94 1.61 0.28 2.58
C LEU A 94 2.14 0.82 1.25
N ILE A 95 3.00 1.85 1.27
CA ILE A 95 3.60 2.44 0.06
C ILE A 95 4.29 1.36 -0.79
N PHE A 96 5.03 0.45 -0.16
CA PHE A 96 5.79 -0.59 -0.87
C PHE A 96 4.90 -1.66 -1.50
N ILE A 97 3.81 -2.04 -0.82
CA ILE A 97 2.83 -2.98 -1.37
C ILE A 97 2.08 -2.34 -2.54
N ASN A 98 1.71 -1.06 -2.38
CA ASN A 98 1.07 -0.27 -3.43
C ASN A 98 2.00 -0.12 -4.65
N PHE A 99 3.30 0.10 -4.42
CA PHE A 99 4.29 0.15 -5.50
C PHE A 99 4.38 -1.18 -6.26
N HIS A 100 4.42 -2.31 -5.54
CA HIS A 100 4.39 -3.63 -6.15
C HIS A 100 3.13 -3.83 -7.00
N GLU A 101 1.94 -3.51 -6.46
CA GLU A 101 0.67 -3.61 -7.18
C GLU A 101 0.63 -2.72 -8.44
N LEU A 102 1.16 -1.51 -8.37
CA LEU A 102 1.25 -0.60 -9.51
C LEU A 102 2.19 -1.14 -10.61
N ASN A 103 3.32 -1.75 -10.23
CA ASN A 103 4.23 -2.39 -11.17
C ASN A 103 3.57 -3.58 -11.89
N GLN A 104 2.66 -4.29 -11.24
CA GLN A 104 1.89 -5.38 -11.86
C GLN A 104 0.74 -4.86 -12.73
N SER A 105 0.06 -3.79 -12.29
CA SER A 105 -1.10 -3.23 -13.00
C SER A 105 -0.73 -2.35 -14.20
N CYS A 106 0.48 -1.79 -14.24
CA CYS A 106 0.89 -0.80 -15.24
C CYS A 106 2.05 -1.32 -16.08
N PHE A 107 1.92 -1.27 -17.41
CA PHE A 107 3.05 -1.45 -18.30
C PHE A 107 4.11 -0.36 -18.05
N SER A 108 5.39 -0.75 -17.99
CA SER A 108 6.52 0.17 -17.83
C SER A 108 7.53 0.00 -18.96
N GLU A 109 7.91 1.11 -19.58
CA GLU A 109 9.00 1.08 -20.57
C GLU A 109 10.33 0.80 -19.88
N PRO A 110 11.30 0.15 -20.55
CA PRO A 110 12.58 -0.19 -19.95
C PRO A 110 13.32 0.99 -19.29
N CYS A 111 13.28 2.17 -19.92
CA CYS A 111 13.91 3.38 -19.37
C CYS A 111 13.29 3.83 -18.04
N GLN A 112 11.97 3.67 -17.91
CA GLN A 112 11.21 4.02 -16.69
C GLN A 112 11.54 3.03 -15.57
N ILE A 113 11.63 1.74 -15.89
CA ILE A 113 12.05 0.69 -14.94
C ILE A 113 13.44 1.00 -14.38
N VAL A 114 14.40 1.36 -15.25
CA VAL A 114 15.77 1.69 -14.84
C VAL A 114 15.78 2.92 -13.92
N ALA A 115 15.04 3.97 -14.27
CA ALA A 115 14.98 5.17 -13.46
C ALA A 115 14.29 4.92 -12.10
N TYR A 116 13.23 4.12 -12.08
CA TYR A 116 12.57 3.72 -10.83
C TYR A 116 13.49 2.95 -9.91
N LYS A 117 14.20 1.98 -10.46
CA LYS A 117 15.25 1.27 -9.75
C LYS A 117 16.28 2.24 -9.17
N SER A 118 16.78 3.19 -9.97
CA SER A 118 17.76 4.19 -9.48
C SER A 118 17.21 5.06 -8.35
N ILE A 119 15.96 5.51 -8.44
CA ILE A 119 15.31 6.33 -7.40
C ILE A 119 15.14 5.51 -6.11
N MET A 120 14.62 4.30 -6.22
CA MET A 120 14.42 3.42 -5.05
C MET A 120 15.75 3.01 -4.42
N GLU A 121 16.77 2.72 -5.23
CA GLU A 121 18.11 2.41 -4.74
C GLU A 121 18.77 3.62 -4.05
N PHE A 122 18.52 4.84 -4.52
CA PHE A 122 18.95 6.06 -3.84
C PHE A 122 18.25 6.26 -2.48
N ILE A 123 16.93 6.10 -2.44
CA ILE A 123 16.13 6.30 -1.21
C ILE A 123 16.46 5.23 -0.17
N CYS A 124 16.48 3.96 -0.57
CA CYS A 124 16.67 2.83 0.34
C CYS A 124 18.16 2.58 0.64
N GLY A 125 19.05 2.99 -0.26
CA GLY A 125 20.41 2.48 -0.34
C GLY A 125 20.49 1.09 -0.99
N PRO A 126 21.67 0.70 -1.48
CA PRO A 126 21.85 -0.49 -2.29
C PRO A 126 21.50 -1.80 -1.56
N GLU A 127 21.87 -1.93 -0.28
CA GLU A 127 21.64 -3.16 0.47
C GLU A 127 20.16 -3.37 0.83
N LEU A 128 19.45 -2.31 1.26
CA LEU A 128 18.01 -2.40 1.51
C LEU A 128 17.23 -2.56 0.21
N TYR A 129 17.66 -1.91 -0.88
CA TYR A 129 17.04 -2.09 -2.18
C TYR A 129 17.17 -3.52 -2.70
N LYS A 130 18.32 -4.19 -2.53
CA LYS A 130 18.49 -5.61 -2.86
C LYS A 130 17.48 -6.49 -2.10
N GLN A 131 17.27 -6.22 -0.82
CA GLN A 131 16.28 -6.97 -0.01
C GLN A 131 14.86 -6.70 -0.50
N PHE A 132 14.53 -5.44 -0.77
CA PHE A 132 13.24 -5.04 -1.34
C PHE A 132 12.96 -5.74 -2.68
N ALA A 133 13.90 -5.65 -3.63
CA ALA A 133 13.80 -6.28 -4.94
C ALA A 133 13.69 -7.81 -4.85
N HIS A 134 14.38 -8.43 -3.88
CA HIS A 134 14.23 -9.86 -3.62
C HIS A 134 12.79 -10.21 -3.19
N ILE A 135 12.18 -9.39 -2.34
CA ILE A 135 10.80 -9.59 -1.88
C ILE A 135 9.80 -9.35 -3.01
N GLU A 136 10.01 -8.34 -3.88
CA GLU A 136 9.17 -8.14 -5.07
C GLU A 136 9.22 -9.34 -6.02
N ASN A 137 10.41 -9.88 -6.29
CA ASN A 137 10.58 -11.08 -7.09
C ASN A 137 9.93 -12.31 -6.43
N LEU A 138 10.04 -12.42 -5.11
CA LEU A 138 9.35 -13.47 -4.36
C LEU A 138 7.82 -13.31 -4.47
N ALA A 139 7.31 -12.08 -4.42
CA ALA A 139 5.89 -11.79 -4.55
C ALA A 139 5.36 -12.18 -5.93
N GLU A 140 6.08 -11.83 -7.00
CA GLU A 140 5.75 -12.24 -8.37
C GLU A 140 5.67 -13.77 -8.54
N LYS A 141 6.51 -14.53 -7.82
CA LYS A 141 6.54 -16.00 -7.88
C LYS A 141 5.50 -16.68 -7.00
N LEU A 142 5.19 -16.10 -5.85
CA LEU A 142 4.36 -16.73 -4.80
C LEU A 142 2.92 -16.24 -4.79
N MET A 143 2.67 -15.03 -5.30
CA MET A 143 1.34 -14.50 -5.49
C MET A 143 0.88 -14.83 -6.90
N ILE A 144 -0.38 -15.23 -7.04
CA ILE A 144 -1.03 -15.18 -8.34
C ILE A 144 -1.13 -13.69 -8.68
N ALA A 145 -0.76 -13.33 -9.91
CA ALA A 145 -0.88 -11.97 -10.46
C ALA A 145 -2.37 -11.59 -10.62
N ASP A 146 -3.04 -11.41 -9.49
CA ASP A 146 -4.43 -11.03 -9.38
C ASP A 146 -4.53 -9.72 -8.58
N PRO A 147 -4.71 -8.58 -9.27
CA PRO A 147 -4.83 -7.25 -8.67
C PRO A 147 -5.85 -7.16 -7.54
N ILE A 148 -6.95 -7.93 -7.61
CA ILE A 148 -8.02 -7.88 -6.60
C ILE A 148 -7.48 -8.31 -5.24
N ILE A 149 -6.61 -9.32 -5.21
CA ILE A 149 -6.02 -9.86 -3.98
C ILE A 149 -5.19 -8.77 -3.29
N THR A 150 -4.27 -8.14 -4.01
CA THR A 150 -3.39 -7.11 -3.44
C THR A 150 -4.16 -5.88 -3.01
N ARG A 151 -5.13 -5.42 -3.80
CA ARG A 151 -5.96 -4.24 -3.49
C ARG A 151 -6.82 -4.47 -2.24
N LEU A 152 -7.47 -5.62 -2.12
CA LEU A 152 -8.19 -5.99 -0.90
C LEU A 152 -7.25 -6.11 0.28
N TRP A 153 -6.07 -6.69 0.08
CA TRP A 153 -5.07 -6.83 1.14
C TRP A 153 -4.59 -5.48 1.66
N ILE A 154 -4.35 -4.50 0.78
CA ILE A 154 -4.05 -3.11 1.18
C ILE A 154 -5.15 -2.55 2.09
N ILE A 155 -6.42 -2.78 1.78
CA ILE A 155 -7.55 -2.33 2.62
C ILE A 155 -7.55 -3.04 3.97
N VAL A 156 -7.39 -4.37 4.00
CA VAL A 156 -7.32 -5.19 5.23
C VAL A 156 -6.21 -4.69 6.14
N LEU A 157 -5.04 -4.41 5.58
CA LEU A 157 -3.90 -3.88 6.32
C LEU A 157 -4.12 -2.44 6.76
N PHE A 158 -4.76 -1.60 5.94
CA PHE A 158 -5.04 -0.21 6.31
C PHE A 158 -5.97 -0.09 7.51
N PHE A 159 -6.98 -0.95 7.63
CA PHE A 159 -7.86 -0.99 8.79
C PHE A 159 -7.34 -1.85 9.95
N SER A 160 -6.14 -2.42 9.82
CA SER A 160 -5.52 -3.19 10.89
C SER A 160 -5.07 -2.32 12.07
N THR A 161 -4.86 -2.94 13.23
CA THR A 161 -4.15 -2.28 14.33
C THR A 161 -2.79 -1.75 13.84
N PRO A 162 -2.28 -0.65 14.42
CA PRO A 162 -1.13 0.08 13.87
C PRO A 162 -0.04 -0.81 13.31
N LEU A 163 0.22 -0.63 12.02
CA LEU A 163 1.33 -1.29 11.32
C LEU A 163 2.69 -0.73 11.76
N PHE A 164 2.70 0.42 12.45
CA PHE A 164 3.92 0.91 13.09
C PHE A 164 4.41 -0.05 14.16
N SER A 165 5.65 -0.48 13.96
CA SER A 165 6.54 -0.82 15.04
C SER A 165 6.75 0.41 15.93
N TYR A 166 6.69 0.17 17.23
CA TYR A 166 6.97 0.96 18.45
C TYR A 166 7.87 2.24 18.42
N TYR A 167 8.42 2.68 17.29
CA TYR A 167 9.49 3.68 17.21
C TYR A 167 9.03 5.13 17.15
N ASP A 168 7.76 5.40 16.85
CA ASP A 168 7.19 6.73 17.09
C ASP A 168 6.79 6.85 18.57
N SER A 169 7.81 7.09 19.42
CA SER A 169 7.72 7.18 20.88
C SER A 169 6.73 8.25 21.37
N LYS A 170 6.25 9.12 20.47
CA LYS A 170 5.25 10.17 20.74
C LYS A 170 3.82 9.78 20.34
N SER A 171 3.60 8.64 19.70
CA SER A 171 2.25 8.21 19.32
C SER A 171 1.47 7.77 20.57
N LYS A 172 0.36 8.46 20.86
CA LYS A 172 -0.51 8.12 22.00
C LYS A 172 -1.02 6.68 21.81
N LYS A 173 -0.67 5.78 22.73
CA LYS A 173 -1.22 4.41 22.77
C LYS A 173 -2.75 4.48 22.73
N ILE A 174 -3.35 3.98 21.65
CA ILE A 174 -4.81 3.94 21.54
C ILE A 174 -5.37 2.93 22.54
N LYS A 175 -6.29 3.41 23.39
CA LYS A 175 -7.08 2.56 24.29
C LYS A 175 -7.88 1.54 23.48
N VAL A 176 -7.86 0.28 23.92
CA VAL A 176 -8.46 -0.89 23.24
C VAL A 176 -9.93 -0.66 22.81
N LYS A 177 -10.75 0.04 23.62
CA LYS A 177 -12.16 0.34 23.29
C LYS A 177 -12.35 1.17 22.02
N LYS A 178 -11.35 1.92 21.57
CA LYS A 178 -11.40 2.69 20.33
C LYS A 178 -11.01 1.86 19.08
N LYS A 179 -10.59 0.61 19.25
CA LYS A 179 -10.11 -0.27 18.16
C LYS A 179 -11.20 -1.17 17.56
N LEU A 180 -12.32 -1.37 18.27
CA LEU A 180 -13.40 -2.27 17.84
C LEU A 180 -13.91 -1.98 16.41
N PRO A 181 -14.23 -0.72 16.04
CA PRO A 181 -14.71 -0.43 14.69
C PRO A 181 -13.70 -0.80 13.60
N PHE A 182 -12.40 -0.68 13.86
CA PHE A 182 -11.37 -1.02 12.89
C PHE A 182 -11.29 -2.53 12.66
N ILE A 183 -11.41 -3.31 13.73
CA ILE A 183 -11.39 -4.77 13.67
C ILE A 183 -12.59 -5.29 12.88
N ASP A 184 -13.78 -4.71 13.10
CA ASP A 184 -14.99 -5.13 12.38
C ASP A 184 -14.89 -4.81 10.88
N ILE A 185 -14.39 -3.63 10.54
CA ILE A 185 -14.13 -3.24 9.14
C ILE A 185 -13.07 -4.16 8.52
N GLN A 186 -11.96 -4.39 9.21
CA GLN A 186 -10.90 -5.29 8.76
C GLN A 186 -11.43 -6.69 8.51
N ASN A 187 -12.20 -7.25 9.45
CA ASN A 187 -12.78 -8.59 9.33
C ASN A 187 -13.74 -8.68 8.14
N THR A 188 -14.48 -7.62 7.83
CA THR A 188 -15.35 -7.56 6.66
C THR A 188 -14.54 -7.72 5.37
N TYR A 189 -13.45 -6.95 5.21
CA TYR A 189 -12.59 -7.07 4.02
C TYR A 189 -11.77 -8.36 3.98
N ALA A 190 -11.32 -8.86 5.13
CA ALA A 190 -10.61 -10.13 5.21
C ALA A 190 -11.53 -11.30 4.83
N THR A 191 -12.80 -11.24 5.25
CA THR A 191 -13.82 -12.21 4.85
C THR A 191 -14.11 -12.12 3.36
N LEU A 192 -14.26 -10.90 2.82
CA LEU A 192 -14.46 -10.70 1.38
C LEU A 192 -13.29 -11.27 0.56
N LEU A 193 -12.05 -10.99 0.97
CA LEU A 193 -10.85 -11.56 0.36
C LEU A 193 -10.87 -13.09 0.44
N TRP A 194 -11.19 -13.65 1.61
CA TRP A 194 -11.24 -15.10 1.79
C TRP A 194 -12.28 -15.78 0.89
N ILE A 195 -13.50 -15.23 0.82
CA ILE A 195 -14.56 -15.75 -0.04
C ILE A 195 -14.14 -15.62 -1.52
N TYR A 196 -13.54 -14.49 -1.91
CA TYR A 196 -13.01 -14.31 -3.26
C TYR A 196 -11.98 -15.38 -3.62
N LEU A 197 -11.01 -15.62 -2.74
CA LEU A 197 -10.00 -16.67 -2.94
C LEU A 197 -10.65 -18.04 -3.09
N LEU A 198 -11.56 -18.42 -2.18
CA LEU A 198 -12.28 -19.69 -2.23
C LEU A 198 -13.04 -19.88 -3.55
N TYR A 199 -13.73 -18.84 -4.02
CA TYR A 199 -14.46 -18.86 -5.29
C TYR A 199 -13.50 -19.02 -6.48
N ARG A 200 -12.41 -18.26 -6.51
CA ARG A 200 -11.54 -18.15 -7.69
C ARG A 200 -10.52 -19.28 -7.81
N HIS A 201 -9.99 -19.76 -6.69
CA HIS A 201 -8.84 -20.67 -6.65
C HIS A 201 -9.14 -22.01 -5.95
N GLY A 202 -10.24 -22.10 -5.22
CA GLY A 202 -10.59 -23.29 -4.44
C GLY A 202 -9.81 -23.43 -3.14
N PRO A 203 -10.24 -24.30 -2.21
CA PRO A 203 -9.82 -24.26 -0.81
C PRO A 203 -8.32 -24.37 -0.55
N LEU A 204 -7.65 -25.34 -1.19
CA LEU A 204 -6.22 -25.61 -0.97
C LEU A 204 -5.36 -24.43 -1.43
N GLU A 205 -5.67 -23.92 -2.63
CA GLU A 205 -4.92 -22.82 -3.22
C GLU A 205 -5.20 -21.51 -2.48
N SER A 206 -6.42 -21.28 -2.00
CA SER A 206 -6.74 -20.13 -1.14
C SER A 206 -5.88 -20.08 0.12
N VAL A 207 -5.71 -21.22 0.82
CA VAL A 207 -4.83 -21.30 1.99
C VAL A 207 -3.40 -20.95 1.61
N ARG A 208 -2.91 -21.50 0.50
CA ARG A 208 -1.55 -21.24 0.00
C ARG A 208 -1.34 -19.76 -0.32
N ILE A 209 -2.21 -19.16 -1.12
CA ILE A 209 -2.15 -17.74 -1.50
C ILE A 209 -2.22 -16.85 -0.26
N TYR A 210 -3.20 -17.08 0.62
CA TYR A 210 -3.38 -16.26 1.81
C TYR A 210 -2.14 -16.29 2.72
N SER A 211 -1.54 -17.48 2.90
CA SER A 211 -0.29 -17.65 3.66
C SER A 211 0.89 -16.93 3.00
N ASN A 212 1.00 -17.01 1.67
CA ASN A 212 2.04 -16.33 0.91
C ASN A 212 1.92 -14.81 1.01
N VAL A 213 0.70 -14.28 0.88
CA VAL A 213 0.41 -12.85 1.02
C VAL A 213 0.82 -12.33 2.39
N ILE A 214 0.50 -13.05 3.47
CA ILE A 214 0.95 -12.71 4.82
C ILE A 214 2.49 -12.73 4.90
N ARG A 215 3.14 -13.78 4.39
CA ARG A 215 4.60 -13.90 4.41
C ARG A 215 5.27 -12.73 3.68
N ILE A 216 4.80 -12.39 2.49
CA ILE A 216 5.33 -11.28 1.69
C ILE A 216 5.13 -9.97 2.42
N PHE A 217 3.94 -9.75 2.99
CA PHE A 217 3.66 -8.57 3.78
C PHE A 217 4.62 -8.41 4.97
N LEU A 218 4.83 -9.47 5.76
CA LEU A 218 5.74 -9.41 6.91
C LEU A 218 7.18 -9.09 6.49
N ASN A 219 7.62 -9.62 5.35
CA ASN A 219 8.93 -9.31 4.79
C ASN A 219 9.01 -7.84 4.30
N MET A 220 8.00 -7.38 3.56
CA MET A 220 7.92 -5.98 3.11
C MET A 220 7.85 -5.01 4.29
N LEU A 221 7.11 -5.35 5.34
CA LEU A 221 7.00 -4.53 6.55
C LEU A 221 8.36 -4.40 7.24
N ARG A 222 9.11 -5.50 7.36
CA ARG A 222 10.46 -5.48 7.94
C ARG A 222 11.39 -4.56 7.16
N VAL A 223 11.48 -4.73 5.85
CA VAL A 223 12.34 -3.87 5.00
C VAL A 223 11.85 -2.42 4.99
N GLY A 224 10.53 -2.20 4.98
CA GLY A 224 9.93 -0.87 5.06
C GLY A 224 10.28 -0.14 6.36
N ILE A 225 10.36 -0.84 7.50
CA ILE A 225 10.82 -0.28 8.77
C ILE A 225 12.28 0.18 8.64
N ASP A 226 13.16 -0.63 8.06
CA ASP A 226 14.57 -0.29 7.91
C ASP A 226 14.76 0.91 6.96
N ILE A 227 13.98 0.98 5.87
CA ILE A 227 13.97 2.14 4.96
C ILE A 227 13.49 3.40 5.70
N HIS A 228 12.45 3.29 6.51
CA HIS A 228 11.92 4.41 7.30
C HIS A 228 12.95 4.94 8.30
N MET A 229 13.68 4.05 8.97
CA MET A 229 14.77 4.44 9.87
C MET A 229 15.88 5.19 9.12
N ARG A 230 16.22 4.73 7.92
CA ARG A 230 17.21 5.41 7.05
C ARG A 230 16.76 6.82 6.66
N LEU A 231 15.50 6.98 6.21
CA LEU A 231 14.93 8.29 5.85
C LEU A 231 15.10 9.33 6.96
N ARG A 232 14.96 8.91 8.23
CA ARG A 232 15.11 9.76 9.43
C ARG A 232 16.56 10.05 9.82
N MET A 233 17.49 9.15 9.50
CA MET A 233 18.90 9.27 9.91
C MET A 233 19.76 10.00 8.89
N GLU A 234 19.42 9.93 7.60
CA GLU A 234 20.23 10.50 6.52
C GLU A 234 19.79 11.94 6.18
N LYS A 235 20.69 12.92 6.40
CA LYS A 235 20.38 14.36 6.26
C LYS A 235 19.73 14.75 4.93
N TYR A 236 20.13 14.14 3.83
CA TYR A 236 19.61 14.43 2.49
C TYR A 236 18.26 13.78 2.19
N LEU A 237 17.77 12.87 3.05
CA LEU A 237 16.45 12.23 2.94
C LEU A 237 15.42 12.79 3.93
N ILE A 238 15.84 13.60 4.90
CA ILE A 238 14.96 14.21 5.92
C ILE A 238 13.85 15.03 5.25
N SER A 239 14.13 15.75 4.17
CA SER A 239 13.10 16.51 3.44
C SER A 239 11.97 15.61 2.92
N ILE A 240 12.31 14.42 2.44
CA ILE A 240 11.32 13.43 1.98
C ILE A 240 10.50 12.93 3.18
N ASP A 241 11.15 12.58 4.30
CA ASP A 241 10.44 12.14 5.50
C ASP A 241 9.48 13.23 6.01
N THR A 242 9.93 14.48 6.12
CA THR A 242 9.09 15.59 6.56
C THR A 242 7.89 15.78 5.64
N THR A 243 8.09 15.82 4.30
CA THR A 243 6.99 15.99 3.36
C THR A 243 6.01 14.81 3.40
N LEU A 244 6.50 13.58 3.55
CA LEU A 244 5.63 12.42 3.71
C LEU A 244 4.81 12.50 5.00
N ASP A 245 5.38 13.02 6.10
CA ASP A 245 4.67 13.18 7.37
C ASP A 245 3.61 14.27 7.28
N GLU A 246 3.93 15.37 6.58
CA GLU A 246 3.00 16.46 6.29
C GLU A 246 1.84 16.00 5.42
N LEU A 247 2.08 15.26 4.33
CA LEU A 247 1.01 14.78 3.43
C LEU A 247 0.01 13.87 4.14
N VAL A 248 0.49 13.03 5.04
CA VAL A 248 -0.36 12.17 5.87
C VAL A 248 -1.21 13.00 6.87
N GLN A 249 -0.81 14.23 7.16
CA GLN A 249 -1.45 15.15 8.12
C GLN A 249 -2.31 16.26 7.47
N LEU A 250 -1.91 16.76 6.30
CA LEU A 250 -2.38 18.03 5.70
C LEU A 250 -3.89 18.04 5.40
N ASP A 251 -4.47 16.90 5.02
CA ASP A 251 -5.87 16.84 4.61
C ASP A 251 -6.87 16.54 5.75
N ILE A 252 -6.43 16.53 7.02
CA ILE A 252 -7.37 16.46 8.15
C ILE A 252 -7.78 17.88 8.59
N ASN A 253 -7.01 18.91 8.20
CA ASN A 253 -7.13 20.27 8.72
C ASN A 253 -7.67 21.29 7.71
N THR A 254 -7.81 20.95 6.43
CA THR A 254 -8.17 21.88 5.34
C THR A 254 -9.67 22.16 5.18
N ASP A 255 -10.55 21.49 5.95
CA ASP A 255 -12.00 21.75 6.00
C ASP A 255 -12.41 22.58 7.25
N GLN A 256 -11.63 23.61 7.61
CA GLN A 256 -11.97 24.64 8.61
C GLN A 256 -12.10 26.00 7.93
#